data_AF-A0A2T3KJU3-F1
#
_entry.id   AF-A0A2T3KJU3-F1
#
_cell.length_a   1.000
_cell.length_b   1.000
_cell.length_c   1.000
_cell.angle_alpha   90.00
_cell.angle_beta   90.00
_cell.angle_gamma   90.00
#
_symmetry.space_group_name_H-M   'P 1'
#
loop_
_entity.id
_entity.type
_entity.pdbx_description
1 polymer ?
#
loop_
_entity_poly.entity_id
_entity_poly.type
_entity_poly.pdbx_seq_one_letter_code
_entity_poly.pdbx_strand_id
1 'polypeptide(L)'
;MLLQNNRVIEIVMFNDYDLIKSVGTQSRLKTNAQGRIKKQKRESESAEQKALIEWAGYTVIHGLRIGDYLTHVPNEGKRGPKAIKDFIELGGSPGYPDLMLDIPTSKYHGLRIEMKAPKPQKSAISDNQTQWLHRLADIGYRAVICYSVSEAITVITEYMRHYEQSN
;
A
#
# COMPACT_ATOMS: atom_id res chain seq x y z
N MET A 1 -16.48 58.07 -25.60
CA MET A 1 -15.96 57.36 -26.79
C MET A 1 -14.45 57.51 -26.80
N LEU A 2 -13.70 56.47 -26.39
CA LEU A 2 -12.30 56.23 -26.76
C LEU A 2 -12.00 54.76 -26.45
N LEU A 3 -11.30 54.13 -27.39
CA LEU A 3 -11.37 52.73 -27.75
C LEU A 3 -10.53 51.81 -26.86
N GLN A 4 -11.01 50.57 -26.73
CA GLN A 4 -10.30 49.45 -26.12
C GLN A 4 -8.97 49.16 -26.83
N ASN A 5 -7.94 48.81 -26.05
CA ASN A 5 -6.75 48.14 -26.57
C ASN A 5 -6.43 46.94 -25.67
N ASN A 6 -7.19 45.86 -25.88
CA ASN A 6 -6.96 44.55 -25.28
C ASN A 6 -5.80 43.87 -26.02
N ARG A 7 -4.55 44.01 -25.53
CA ARG A 7 -3.52 43.01 -25.82
C ARG A 7 -3.73 41.83 -24.90
N VAL A 8 -4.45 40.83 -25.40
CA VAL A 8 -4.47 39.50 -24.80
C VAL A 8 -3.05 38.96 -24.90
N ILE A 9 -2.34 38.94 -23.76
CA ILE A 9 -1.13 38.17 -23.62
C ILE A 9 -1.60 36.72 -23.64
N GLU A 10 -1.47 36.03 -24.78
CA GLU A 10 -1.57 34.57 -24.83
C GLU A 10 -0.42 34.01 -23.98
N ILE A 11 -0.68 33.87 -22.68
CA ILE A 11 0.10 32.99 -21.83
C ILE A 11 -0.22 31.60 -22.35
N VAL A 12 0.71 31.04 -23.14
CA VAL A 12 0.71 29.62 -23.48
C VAL A 12 0.77 28.87 -22.15
N MET A 13 -0.40 28.47 -21.65
CA MET A 13 -0.48 27.65 -20.44
C MET A 13 0.06 26.27 -20.82
N PHE A 14 1.36 26.07 -20.60
CA PHE A 14 1.92 24.73 -20.58
C PHE A 14 1.15 23.92 -19.53
N ASN A 15 0.40 22.93 -19.98
CA ASN A 15 -0.26 21.98 -19.09
C ASN A 15 0.82 21.22 -18.32
N ASP A 16 0.54 20.85 -17.06
CA ASP A 16 1.49 20.12 -16.20
C ASP A 16 2.06 18.88 -16.89
N TYR A 17 1.29 18.30 -17.80
CA TYR A 17 1.67 17.15 -18.63
C TYR A 17 2.89 17.40 -19.54
N ASP A 18 2.98 18.58 -20.15
CA ASP A 18 4.07 18.95 -21.08
C ASP A 18 5.36 19.33 -20.32
N LEU A 19 5.20 19.88 -19.11
CA LEU A 19 6.32 20.21 -18.21
C LEU A 19 6.94 18.95 -17.59
N ILE A 20 6.12 17.96 -17.22
CA ILE A 20 6.59 16.70 -16.63
C ILE A 20 7.38 15.87 -17.65
N LYS A 21 7.01 15.91 -18.94
CA LYS A 21 7.75 15.21 -20.00
C LYS A 21 9.11 15.85 -20.33
N SER A 22 9.25 17.18 -20.25
CA SER A 22 10.49 17.88 -20.63
C SER A 22 11.64 17.72 -19.62
N VAL A 23 11.33 17.42 -18.36
CA VAL A 23 12.31 17.31 -17.25
C VAL A 23 12.83 15.86 -17.06
N GLY A 24 12.35 14.90 -17.86
CA GLY A 24 12.85 13.51 -17.87
C GLY A 24 12.70 12.77 -16.54
N THR A 25 11.84 13.24 -15.64
CA THR A 25 11.79 12.76 -14.24
C THR A 25 10.39 12.25 -13.89
N GLN A 26 10.28 10.96 -13.51
CA GLN A 26 9.04 10.29 -13.07
C GLN A 26 8.58 10.69 -11.65
N SER A 27 9.21 11.70 -11.02
CA SER A 27 8.86 12.13 -9.66
C SER A 27 7.64 13.02 -9.68
N ARG A 28 6.60 12.66 -8.91
CA ARG A 28 5.46 13.55 -8.69
C ARG A 28 5.92 14.79 -7.92
N LEU A 29 5.55 15.95 -8.44
CA LEU A 29 5.82 17.26 -7.83
C LEU A 29 4.51 17.77 -7.23
N LYS A 30 4.56 18.36 -6.04
CA LYS A 30 3.43 19.06 -5.43
C LYS A 30 3.79 20.52 -5.21
N THR A 31 2.90 21.42 -5.60
CA THR A 31 2.97 22.84 -5.28
C THR A 31 2.26 23.11 -3.94
N ASN A 32 2.86 23.92 -3.07
CA ASN A 32 2.16 24.42 -1.89
C ASN A 32 1.33 25.67 -2.23
N ALA A 33 0.52 26.15 -1.28
CA ALA A 33 -0.31 27.35 -1.44
C ALA A 33 0.48 28.64 -1.78
N GLN A 34 1.81 28.62 -1.65
CA GLN A 34 2.73 29.71 -1.99
C GLN A 34 3.52 29.46 -3.28
N GLY A 35 3.11 28.48 -4.12
CA GLY A 35 3.72 28.20 -5.41
C GLY A 35 5.07 27.50 -5.37
N ARG A 36 5.56 27.07 -4.19
CA ARG A 36 6.81 26.32 -4.08
C ARG A 36 6.61 24.87 -4.48
N ILE A 37 7.43 24.42 -5.42
CA ILE A 37 7.48 23.03 -5.87
C ILE A 37 8.25 22.19 -4.84
N LYS A 38 7.63 21.12 -4.33
CA LYS A 38 8.28 20.10 -3.52
C LYS A 38 8.18 18.73 -4.20
N LYS A 39 9.26 17.96 -4.13
CA LYS A 39 9.27 16.55 -4.51
C LYS A 39 8.33 15.78 -3.59
N GLN A 40 7.31 15.14 -4.15
CA GLN A 40 6.46 14.25 -3.38
C GLN A 40 7.28 13.01 -3.03
N LYS A 41 7.43 12.72 -1.73
CA LYS A 41 8.05 11.47 -1.28
C LYS A 41 7.16 10.32 -1.76
N ARG A 42 7.68 9.48 -2.65
CA ARG A 42 7.05 8.19 -2.97
C ARG A 42 7.29 7.32 -1.74
N GLU A 43 6.24 7.04 -0.99
CA GLU A 43 6.30 5.97 0.02
C GLU A 43 6.33 4.67 -0.78
N SER A 44 7.52 4.09 -0.87
CA SER A 44 7.75 2.88 -1.66
C SER A 44 6.85 1.75 -1.15
N GLU A 45 6.70 1.60 0.16
CA GLU A 45 5.80 0.63 0.80
C GLU A 45 4.34 0.75 0.30
N SER A 46 3.76 1.95 0.41
CA SER A 46 2.40 2.23 -0.09
C SER A 46 2.24 2.01 -1.60
N ALA A 47 3.32 2.16 -2.38
CA ALA A 47 3.30 1.89 -3.81
C ALA A 47 3.33 0.38 -4.11
N GLU A 48 4.17 -0.39 -3.40
CA GLU A 48 4.22 -1.85 -3.50
C GLU A 48 2.88 -2.47 -3.09
N GLN A 49 2.29 -2.01 -1.98
CA GLN A 49 0.99 -2.49 -1.53
C GLN A 49 -0.12 -2.19 -2.54
N LYS A 50 -0.15 -0.98 -3.13
CA LYS A 50 -1.13 -0.66 -4.18
C LYS A 50 -1.00 -1.56 -5.40
N ALA A 51 0.22 -1.83 -5.83
CA ALA A 51 0.47 -2.74 -6.95
C ALA A 51 0.00 -4.17 -6.62
N LEU A 52 0.19 -4.62 -5.37
CA LEU A 52 -0.30 -5.92 -4.92
C LEU A 52 -1.83 -5.99 -4.90
N ILE A 53 -2.52 -4.96 -4.39
CA ILE A 53 -3.98 -4.89 -4.38
C ILE A 53 -4.54 -4.85 -5.81
N GLU A 54 -3.91 -4.10 -6.72
CA GLU A 54 -4.29 -4.08 -8.14
C GLU A 54 -4.15 -5.46 -8.78
N TRP A 55 -3.00 -6.11 -8.60
CA TRP A 55 -2.79 -7.49 -9.08
C TRP A 55 -3.83 -8.46 -8.51
N ALA A 56 -4.12 -8.37 -7.21
CA ALA A 56 -5.09 -9.23 -6.55
C ALA A 56 -6.50 -9.05 -7.12
N GLY A 57 -6.89 -7.82 -7.48
CA GLY A 57 -8.19 -7.52 -8.09
C GLY A 57 -8.43 -8.18 -9.45
N TYR A 58 -7.36 -8.49 -10.20
CA TYR A 58 -7.46 -9.15 -11.51
C TYR A 58 -7.09 -10.64 -11.47
N THR A 59 -6.56 -11.14 -10.35
CA THR A 59 -6.01 -12.49 -10.29
C THR A 59 -7.02 -13.48 -9.71
N VAL A 60 -7.26 -14.56 -10.46
CA VAL A 60 -8.09 -15.69 -10.03
C VAL A 60 -7.21 -16.94 -9.87
N ILE A 61 -7.25 -17.57 -8.70
CA ILE A 61 -6.54 -18.81 -8.38
C ILE A 61 -7.56 -19.79 -7.80
N HIS A 62 -7.63 -21.01 -8.34
CA HIS A 62 -8.62 -22.02 -7.92
C HIS A 62 -10.08 -21.52 -7.95
N GLY A 63 -10.41 -20.63 -8.89
CA GLY A 63 -11.75 -20.04 -9.03
C GLY A 63 -12.04 -18.88 -8.06
N LEU A 64 -11.12 -18.54 -7.16
CA LEU A 64 -11.25 -17.42 -6.23
C LEU A 64 -10.49 -16.20 -6.75
N ARG A 65 -11.16 -15.06 -6.88
CA ARG A 65 -10.48 -13.78 -7.13
C ARG A 65 -9.81 -13.34 -5.83
N ILE A 66 -8.49 -13.21 -5.84
CA ILE A 66 -7.71 -12.94 -4.62
C ILE A 66 -8.11 -11.62 -3.95
N GLY A 67 -8.38 -10.58 -4.75
CA GLY A 67 -8.78 -9.26 -4.25
C GLY A 67 -10.08 -9.24 -3.47
N ASP A 68 -10.97 -10.22 -3.66
CA ASP A 68 -12.23 -10.31 -2.91
C ASP A 68 -12.01 -10.76 -1.44
N TYR A 69 -10.84 -11.35 -1.15
CA TYR A 69 -10.48 -11.89 0.17
C TYR A 69 -9.24 -11.24 0.79
N LEU A 70 -8.57 -10.32 0.07
CA LEU A 70 -7.37 -9.62 0.52
C LEU A 70 -7.72 -8.22 1.04
N THR A 71 -7.74 -8.05 2.36
CA THR A 71 -8.14 -6.81 3.03
C THR A 71 -6.96 -6.12 3.68
N HIS A 72 -6.88 -4.79 3.54
CA HIS A 72 -5.91 -3.95 4.24
C HIS A 72 -6.40 -3.53 5.62
N VAL A 73 -5.51 -3.62 6.61
CA VAL A 73 -5.70 -3.12 7.98
C VAL A 73 -4.91 -1.82 8.17
N PRO A 74 -5.57 -0.65 8.25
CA PRO A 74 -4.90 0.66 8.27
C PRO A 74 -4.34 1.02 9.65
N ASN A 75 -3.32 0.29 10.10
CA ASN A 75 -2.68 0.49 11.41
C ASN A 75 -1.64 1.61 11.42
N GLU A 76 -1.03 1.91 10.28
CA GLU A 76 0.09 2.83 10.07
C GLU A 76 -0.27 4.33 10.17
N GLY A 77 -1.56 4.65 10.31
CA GLY A 77 -2.05 6.02 10.39
C GLY A 77 -1.45 6.83 11.55
N LYS A 78 -0.93 8.03 11.24
CA LYS A 78 -0.56 9.02 12.26
C LYS A 78 -1.80 9.46 13.02
N ARG A 79 -1.82 9.23 14.33
CA ARG A 79 -2.93 9.56 15.22
C ARG A 79 -2.43 10.48 16.33
N GLY A 80 -3.26 11.44 16.75
CA GLY A 80 -3.02 12.20 17.98
C GLY A 80 -3.30 11.35 19.22
N PRO A 81 -2.91 11.80 20.44
CA PRO A 81 -3.02 10.98 21.65
C PRO A 81 -4.43 10.43 21.91
N LYS A 82 -5.47 11.27 21.74
CA LYS A 82 -6.86 10.83 21.87
C LYS A 82 -7.24 9.77 20.84
N ALA A 83 -6.92 9.99 19.57
CA ALA A 83 -7.21 9.04 18.51
C ALA A 83 -6.45 7.71 18.67
N ILE A 84 -5.25 7.71 19.26
CA ILE A 84 -4.54 6.47 19.63
C ILE A 84 -5.28 5.73 20.72
N LYS A 85 -5.70 6.44 21.77
CA LYS A 85 -6.48 5.85 22.87
C LYS A 85 -7.77 5.24 22.34
N ASP A 86 -8.55 6.01 21.60
CA ASP A 86 -9.81 5.55 21.00
C ASP A 86 -9.57 4.35 20.07
N PHE A 87 -8.51 4.38 19.27
CA PHE A 87 -8.13 3.24 18.42
C PHE A 87 -7.88 1.97 19.23
N ILE A 88 -7.11 2.05 20.32
CA ILE A 88 -6.83 0.90 21.19
C ILE A 88 -8.10 0.42 21.91
N GLU A 89 -8.91 1.34 22.44
CA GLU A 89 -10.18 1.01 23.12
C GLU A 89 -11.20 0.33 22.19
N LEU A 90 -11.15 0.64 20.90
CA LEU A 90 -11.94 -0.02 19.86
C LEU A 90 -11.33 -1.34 19.35
N GLY A 91 -10.24 -1.83 19.98
CA GLY A 91 -9.59 -3.09 19.61
C GLY A 91 -8.47 -2.96 18.57
N GLY A 92 -8.09 -1.74 18.22
CA GLY A 92 -6.95 -1.45 17.36
C GLY A 92 -5.67 -2.08 17.91
N SER A 93 -4.96 -2.79 17.04
CA SER A 93 -3.78 -3.58 17.41
C SER A 93 -2.53 -3.00 16.77
N PRO A 94 -1.75 -2.16 17.48
CA PRO A 94 -0.52 -1.58 16.93
C PRO A 94 0.44 -2.64 16.42
N GLY A 95 0.92 -2.47 15.18
CA GLY A 95 1.85 -3.41 14.54
C GLY A 95 1.19 -4.68 14.00
N TYR A 96 -0.14 -4.81 14.02
CA TYR A 96 -0.81 -5.90 13.32
C TYR A 96 -0.55 -5.80 11.81
N PRO A 97 -0.33 -6.91 11.10
CA PRO A 97 0.09 -6.91 9.69
C PRO A 97 -0.81 -6.09 8.76
N ASP A 98 -0.19 -5.42 7.78
CA ASP A 98 -0.87 -4.54 6.84
C ASP A 98 -2.01 -5.21 6.05
N LEU A 99 -1.87 -6.48 5.69
CA LEU A 99 -2.82 -7.21 4.86
C LEU A 99 -3.23 -8.54 5.50
N MET A 100 -4.52 -8.86 5.36
CA MET A 100 -5.07 -10.18 5.65
C MET A 100 -5.68 -10.81 4.40
N LEU A 101 -5.35 -12.08 4.15
CA LEU A 101 -6.00 -12.92 3.17
C LEU A 101 -6.82 -13.99 3.92
N ASP A 102 -8.14 -13.87 3.86
CA ASP A 102 -9.06 -14.73 4.58
C ASP A 102 -9.52 -15.90 3.71
N ILE A 103 -8.54 -16.68 3.27
CA ILE A 103 -8.73 -17.96 2.58
C ILE A 103 -8.01 -19.02 3.40
N PRO A 104 -8.70 -19.94 4.10
CA PRO A 104 -8.04 -21.04 4.78
C PRO A 104 -7.49 -22.04 3.76
N THR A 105 -6.44 -22.76 4.14
CA THR A 105 -5.80 -23.82 3.35
C THR A 105 -5.65 -25.07 4.21
N SER A 106 -5.26 -26.20 3.64
CA SER A 106 -5.00 -27.41 4.43
C SER A 106 -3.82 -27.25 5.40
N LYS A 107 -2.96 -26.24 5.19
CA LYS A 107 -1.79 -25.96 6.04
C LYS A 107 -1.97 -24.78 7.00
N TYR A 108 -2.77 -23.79 6.65
CA TYR A 108 -2.86 -22.52 7.39
C TYR A 108 -4.29 -22.01 7.50
N HIS A 109 -4.63 -21.38 8.62
CA HIS A 109 -5.96 -20.79 8.87
C HIS A 109 -6.20 -19.48 8.10
N GLY A 110 -5.14 -18.83 7.63
CA GLY A 110 -5.16 -17.58 6.89
C GLY A 110 -3.74 -17.09 6.63
N LEU A 111 -3.60 -16.08 5.77
CA LEU A 111 -2.33 -15.42 5.49
C LEU A 111 -2.36 -13.98 5.98
N ARG A 112 -1.26 -13.53 6.59
CA ARG A 112 -1.01 -12.16 7.03
C ARG A 112 0.30 -11.67 6.42
N ILE A 113 0.27 -10.49 5.82
CA ILE A 113 1.42 -9.90 5.13
C ILE A 113 1.68 -8.52 5.70
N GLU A 114 2.89 -8.32 6.21
CA GLU A 114 3.44 -7.00 6.52
C GLU A 114 4.25 -6.53 5.31
N MET A 115 3.88 -5.40 4.71
CA MET A 115 4.58 -4.82 3.57
C MET A 115 5.72 -3.92 4.06
N LYS A 116 6.84 -3.97 3.36
CA LYS A 116 7.99 -3.10 3.60
C LYS A 116 8.53 -2.58 2.29
N ALA A 117 9.19 -1.43 2.35
CA ALA A 117 9.89 -0.89 1.20
C ALA A 117 11.12 -1.74 0.80
N PRO A 118 11.41 -1.90 -0.52
CA PRO A 118 12.64 -2.55 -0.97
C PRO A 118 13.87 -1.69 -0.67
N LYS A 119 15.06 -2.30 -0.76
CA LYS A 119 16.33 -1.56 -0.66
C LYS A 119 16.42 -0.48 -1.76
N PRO A 120 17.01 0.69 -1.48
CA PRO A 120 17.67 1.08 -0.23
C PRO A 120 16.73 1.67 0.83
N GLN A 121 15.43 1.82 0.56
CA GLN A 121 14.47 2.46 1.48
C GLN A 121 13.88 1.51 2.54
N LYS A 122 14.55 0.38 2.82
CA LYS A 122 14.09 -0.64 3.75
C LYS A 122 13.87 -0.05 5.15
N SER A 123 12.63 -0.06 5.63
CA SER A 123 12.27 0.30 7.00
C SER A 123 12.60 -0.85 7.97
N ALA A 124 12.98 -0.49 9.21
CA ALA A 124 13.14 -1.47 10.27
C ALA A 124 11.76 -2.03 10.67
N ILE A 125 11.75 -3.30 11.07
CA ILE A 125 10.56 -3.95 11.61
C ILE A 125 10.53 -3.60 13.10
N SER A 126 9.39 -3.07 13.57
CA SER A 126 9.19 -2.78 14.98
C SER A 126 9.02 -4.06 15.81
N ASP A 127 9.28 -3.96 17.12
CA ASP A 127 9.07 -5.09 18.03
C ASP A 127 7.62 -5.56 18.06
N ASN A 128 6.65 -4.64 17.94
CA ASN A 128 5.22 -4.98 17.91
C ASN A 128 4.85 -5.76 16.65
N GLN A 129 5.39 -5.39 15.47
CA GLN A 129 5.21 -6.16 14.24
C GLN A 129 5.78 -7.56 14.40
N THR A 130 7.00 -7.68 14.91
CA THR A 130 7.65 -8.98 15.15
C THR A 130 6.82 -9.85 16.09
N GLN A 131 6.33 -9.29 17.20
CA GLN A 131 5.47 -10.02 18.14
C GLN A 131 4.17 -10.51 17.50
N TRP A 132 3.51 -9.69 16.68
CA TRP A 132 2.28 -10.12 15.99
C TRP A 132 2.53 -11.26 15.02
N LEU A 133 3.62 -11.20 14.25
CA LEU A 133 3.98 -12.27 13.31
C LEU A 133 4.19 -13.60 14.05
N HIS A 134 4.88 -13.58 15.20
CA HIS A 134 5.04 -14.77 16.03
C HIS A 134 3.72 -15.28 16.60
N ARG A 135 2.90 -14.41 17.22
CA ARG A 135 1.60 -14.80 17.78
C ARG A 135 0.68 -15.46 16.75
N LEU A 136 0.66 -14.93 15.53
CA LEU A 136 -0.14 -15.46 14.42
C LEU A 136 0.39 -16.81 13.93
N ALA A 137 1.72 -16.93 13.79
CA ALA A 137 2.37 -18.17 13.39
C ALA A 137 2.13 -19.29 14.41
N ASP A 138 2.21 -18.98 15.71
CA ASP A 138 2.04 -19.93 16.81
C ASP A 138 0.62 -20.53 16.87
N ILE A 139 -0.38 -19.84 16.32
CA ILE A 139 -1.78 -20.30 16.27
C ILE A 139 -2.23 -20.75 14.87
N GLY A 140 -1.29 -21.04 13.97
CA GLY A 140 -1.60 -21.70 12.69
C GLY A 140 -1.88 -20.78 11.50
N TYR A 141 -1.61 -19.47 11.60
CA TYR A 141 -1.61 -18.58 10.43
C TYR A 141 -0.23 -18.56 9.76
N ARG A 142 -0.19 -18.32 8.45
CA ARG A 142 1.06 -17.89 7.80
C ARG A 142 1.19 -16.38 7.98
N ALA A 143 2.23 -15.92 8.67
CA ALA A 143 2.48 -14.49 8.86
C ALA A 143 3.90 -14.15 8.37
N VAL A 144 4.02 -13.26 7.39
CA VAL A 144 5.29 -12.97 6.72
C VAL A 144 5.48 -11.49 6.44
N ILE A 145 6.73 -11.10 6.19
CA ILE A 145 7.13 -9.77 5.77
C ILE A 145 7.51 -9.83 4.30
N CYS A 146 7.01 -8.90 3.49
CA CYS A 146 7.33 -8.80 2.08
C CYS A 146 7.92 -7.42 1.76
N TYR A 147 9.07 -7.38 1.11
CA TYR A 147 9.80 -6.15 0.75
C TYR A 147 9.49 -5.65 -0.65
N SER A 148 8.61 -6.32 -1.39
CA SER A 148 8.18 -5.93 -2.74
C SER A 148 6.85 -6.58 -3.11
N VAL A 149 6.18 -6.01 -4.12
CA VAL A 149 5.00 -6.63 -4.73
C VAL A 149 5.29 -8.04 -5.26
N SER A 150 6.46 -8.25 -5.88
CA SER A 150 6.84 -9.54 -6.44
C SER A 150 6.97 -10.62 -5.36
N GLU A 151 7.58 -10.28 -4.23
CA GLU A 151 7.71 -11.20 -3.08
C GLU A 151 6.33 -11.56 -2.51
N ALA A 152 5.45 -10.57 -2.35
CA ALA A 152 4.09 -10.81 -1.86
C ALA A 152 3.26 -11.67 -2.83
N ILE A 153 3.37 -11.46 -4.15
CA ILE A 153 2.74 -12.29 -5.17
C ILE A 153 3.23 -13.75 -5.06
N THR A 154 4.55 -13.96 -4.93
CA THR A 154 5.11 -15.29 -4.73
C THR A 154 4.55 -15.94 -3.46
N VAL A 155 4.52 -15.22 -2.35
CA VAL A 155 3.96 -15.70 -1.08
C VAL A 155 2.50 -16.12 -1.25
N ILE A 156 1.65 -15.28 -1.84
CA ILE A 156 0.22 -15.59 -2.04
C ILE A 156 0.08 -16.81 -2.95
N THR A 157 0.83 -16.85 -4.05
CA THR A 157 0.76 -17.96 -5.01
C THR A 157 1.18 -19.29 -4.37
N GLU A 158 2.26 -19.30 -3.58
CA GLU A 158 2.70 -20.48 -2.82
C GLU A 158 1.70 -20.87 -1.74
N TYR A 159 1.13 -19.90 -1.04
CA TYR A 159 0.10 -20.13 -0.04
C TYR A 159 -1.10 -20.86 -0.64
N MET A 160 -1.57 -20.39 -1.79
CA MET A 160 -2.72 -20.98 -2.50
C MET A 160 -2.46 -22.38 -3.05
N ARG A 161 -1.20 -22.86 -3.14
CA ARG A 161 -0.93 -24.27 -3.49
C ARG A 161 -1.43 -25.26 -2.45
N HIS A 162 -1.68 -24.81 -1.22
CA HIS A 162 -2.28 -25.60 -0.15
C HIS A 162 -3.81 -25.45 -0.09
N TYR A 163 -4.41 -24.72 -1.03
CA TYR A 163 -5.87 -24.60 -1.10
C TYR A 163 -6.46 -25.87 -1.71
N GLU A 164 -7.31 -26.53 -0.95
CA GLU A 164 -8.06 -27.70 -1.39
C GLU A 164 -9.52 -27.30 -1.54
N GLN A 165 -10.07 -27.50 -2.75
CA GLN A 165 -11.50 -27.35 -2.95
C GLN A 165 -12.19 -28.48 -2.21
N SER A 166 -13.09 -28.15 -1.29
CA SER A 166 -13.98 -29.15 -0.71
C SER A 166 -14.90 -29.66 -1.83
N ASN A 167 -14.72 -30.93 -2.20
CA ASN A 167 -15.61 -31.64 -3.13
C ASN A 167 -17.02 -31.78 -2.56
#